data_AF-A0A7Y4T6U6-F1
#
_entry.id   AF-A0A7Y4T6U6-F1
#
_cell.length_a   1.000
_cell.length_b   1.000
_cell.length_c   1.000
_cell.angle_alpha   90.00
_cell.angle_beta   90.00
_cell.angle_gamma   90.00
#
_symmetry.space_group_name_H-M   'P 1'
#
loop_
_entity.id
_entity.type
_entity.pdbx_description
1 polymer ?
#
loop_
_entity_poly.entity_id
_entity_poly.type
_entity_poly.pdbx_seq_one_letter_code
_entity_poly.pdbx_strand_id
1 'polypeptide(L)'
;MTIWGWLLLGAGSWVLAVVLKVLADVVVQRLATVAFKDWVAALLSGVWSSVCEIGLSAFAFWYWSATFADALVMATGAGAAEFLILLPAALSTKLDKKKTAKATERANWTAFLTERTVAFASHIAARALAWLGIGGTGGAAALGSAFGLFATTEAIQAYGQAKEWDWLNNRTLWTFLFFQIALVLVEVALIVVWWR
;
A
#
# COMPACT_ATOMS: atom_id res chain seq x y z
N MET A 1 10.31 -0.31 22.24
CA MET A 1 10.64 -1.59 21.57
C MET A 1 12.01 -1.48 20.91
N THR A 2 12.66 -2.59 20.53
CA THR A 2 13.92 -2.54 19.76
C THR A 2 13.63 -2.24 18.28
N ILE A 3 14.66 -1.86 17.51
CA ILE A 3 14.56 -1.66 16.06
C ILE A 3 14.01 -2.90 15.34
N TRP A 4 14.46 -4.10 15.74
CA TRP A 4 13.96 -5.37 15.20
C TRP A 4 12.49 -5.61 15.57
N GLY A 5 12.08 -5.19 16.77
CA GLY A 5 10.69 -5.26 17.19
C GLY A 5 9.78 -4.42 16.29
N TRP A 6 10.17 -3.17 15.99
CA TRP A 6 9.41 -2.31 15.09
C TRP A 6 9.38 -2.81 13.65
N LEU A 7 10.50 -3.33 13.16
CA LEU A 7 10.59 -3.92 11.82
C LEU A 7 9.63 -5.12 11.70
N LEU A 8 9.67 -6.04 12.66
CA LEU A 8 8.79 -7.22 12.69
C LEU A 8 7.32 -6.83 12.90
N LEU A 9 7.04 -5.80 13.71
CA LEU A 9 5.68 -5.28 13.87
C LEU A 9 5.15 -4.68 12.56
N GLY A 10 6.01 -3.98 11.81
CA GLY A 10 5.69 -3.48 10.48
C GLY A 10 5.32 -4.61 9.51
N ALA A 11 6.18 -5.61 9.42
CA ALA A 11 5.93 -6.79 8.59
C ALA A 11 4.65 -7.54 9.01
N GLY A 12 4.50 -7.81 10.31
CA GLY A 12 3.35 -8.53 10.85
C GLY A 12 2.03 -7.79 10.70
N SER A 13 2.03 -6.47 10.91
CA SER A 13 0.84 -5.64 10.72
C SER A 13 0.42 -5.55 9.25
N TRP A 14 1.39 -5.49 8.31
CA TRP A 14 1.09 -5.55 6.88
C TRP A 14 0.46 -6.90 6.49
N VAL A 15 1.05 -8.01 6.94
CA VAL A 15 0.49 -9.35 6.68
C VAL A 15 -0.93 -9.47 7.28
N LEU A 16 -1.12 -9.00 8.51
CA LEU A 16 -2.43 -8.98 9.15
C LEU A 16 -3.42 -8.13 8.34
N ALA A 17 -3.01 -6.96 7.84
CA ALA A 17 -3.85 -6.13 6.99
C ALA A 17 -4.27 -6.86 5.71
N VAL A 18 -3.37 -7.60 5.06
CA VAL A 18 -3.72 -8.44 3.90
C VAL A 18 -4.76 -9.49 4.27
N VAL A 19 -4.60 -10.18 5.40
CA VAL A 19 -5.59 -11.16 5.87
C VAL A 19 -6.96 -10.51 6.09
N LEU A 20 -7.00 -9.35 6.75
CA LEU A 20 -8.25 -8.61 6.99
C LEU A 20 -8.91 -8.15 5.70
N LYS A 21 -8.13 -7.73 4.70
CA LYS A 21 -8.61 -7.38 3.35
C LYS A 21 -9.26 -8.58 2.67
N VAL A 22 -8.56 -9.72 2.61
CA VAL A 22 -9.07 -10.95 1.99
C VAL A 22 -10.34 -11.44 2.69
N LEU A 23 -10.39 -11.40 4.02
CA LEU A 23 -11.58 -11.79 4.77
C LEU A 23 -12.77 -10.87 4.47
N ALA A 24 -12.55 -9.56 4.40
CA ALA A 24 -13.59 -8.61 4.04
C ALA A 24 -14.12 -8.87 2.62
N ASP A 25 -13.24 -9.13 1.65
CA ASP A 25 -13.64 -9.48 0.28
C ASP A 25 -14.51 -10.75 0.25
N VAL A 26 -14.11 -11.81 0.96
CA VAL A 26 -14.89 -13.05 1.06
C VAL A 26 -16.27 -12.79 1.67
N VAL A 27 -16.34 -11.99 2.73
CA VAL A 27 -17.61 -11.64 3.38
C VAL A 27 -18.49 -10.81 2.45
N VAL A 28 -17.94 -9.78 1.81
CA VAL A 28 -18.68 -8.92 0.87
C VAL A 28 -19.18 -9.73 -0.31
N GLN A 29 -18.37 -10.59 -0.92
CA GLN A 29 -18.79 -11.45 -2.03
C GLN A 29 -19.92 -12.42 -1.64
N ARG A 30 -19.97 -12.87 -0.39
CA ARG A 30 -21.03 -13.77 0.10
C ARG A 30 -22.32 -13.05 0.48
N LEU A 31 -22.22 -11.81 0.95
CA LEU A 31 -23.37 -11.04 1.46
C LEU A 31 -23.96 -10.09 0.42
N ALA A 32 -23.19 -9.65 -0.56
CA ALA A 32 -23.66 -8.72 -1.58
C ALA A 32 -24.70 -9.39 -2.48
N THR A 33 -25.92 -8.87 -2.45
CA THR A 33 -27.01 -9.29 -3.34
C THR A 33 -26.99 -8.55 -4.68
N VAL A 34 -26.24 -7.44 -4.75
CA VAL A 34 -26.10 -6.59 -5.95
C VAL A 34 -24.62 -6.37 -6.20
N ALA A 35 -24.19 -6.60 -7.44
CA ALA A 35 -22.84 -6.30 -7.86
C ALA A 35 -22.60 -4.78 -7.83
N PHE A 36 -21.56 -4.35 -7.12
CA PHE A 36 -21.12 -2.96 -7.15
C PHE A 36 -20.52 -2.62 -8.51
N LYS A 37 -20.60 -1.34 -8.89
CA LYS A 37 -19.79 -0.83 -10.00
C LYS A 37 -18.31 -0.89 -9.59
N ASP A 38 -17.43 -1.23 -10.53
CA ASP A 38 -15.99 -1.44 -10.24
C ASP A 38 -15.33 -0.26 -9.52
N TRP A 39 -15.68 0.98 -9.87
CA TRP A 39 -15.13 2.17 -9.21
C TRP A 39 -15.60 2.32 -7.76
N VAL A 40 -16.82 1.87 -7.43
CA VAL A 40 -17.36 1.88 -6.06
C VAL A 40 -16.65 0.80 -5.25
N ALA A 41 -16.55 -0.41 -5.79
CA ALA A 41 -15.84 -1.51 -5.16
C ALA A 41 -14.37 -1.14 -4.89
N ALA A 42 -13.71 -0.52 -5.87
CA ALA A 42 -12.34 -0.05 -5.72
C ALA A 42 -12.19 1.04 -4.64
N LEU A 43 -13.11 2.01 -4.59
CA LEU A 43 -13.10 3.04 -3.54
C LEU A 43 -13.27 2.43 -2.15
N LEU A 44 -14.23 1.53 -1.98
CA LEU A 44 -14.47 0.84 -0.71
C LEU A 44 -13.28 -0.04 -0.31
N SER A 45 -12.67 -0.74 -1.28
CA SER A 45 -11.44 -1.50 -1.08
C SER A 45 -10.30 -0.61 -0.62
N GLY A 46 -10.14 0.57 -1.23
CA GLY A 46 -9.11 1.54 -0.83
C GLY A 46 -9.31 2.07 0.59
N VAL A 47 -10.54 2.45 0.93
CA VAL A 47 -10.89 2.86 2.30
C VAL A 47 -10.62 1.75 3.30
N TRP A 48 -11.05 0.52 3.01
CA TRP A 48 -10.82 -0.63 3.88
C TRP A 48 -9.33 -0.95 4.05
N SER A 49 -8.56 -0.91 2.95
CA SER A 49 -7.11 -1.13 2.98
C SER A 49 -6.41 -0.09 3.86
N SER A 50 -6.81 1.17 3.76
CA SER A 50 -6.31 2.25 4.60
C SER A 50 -6.63 2.04 6.08
N VAL A 51 -7.86 1.61 6.40
CA VAL A 51 -8.24 1.23 7.76
C VAL A 51 -7.38 0.09 8.29
N CYS A 52 -7.15 -0.96 7.50
CA CYS A 52 -6.32 -2.08 7.91
C CYS A 52 -4.86 -1.67 8.10
N GLU A 53 -4.24 -0.98 7.15
CA GLU A 53 -2.80 -0.71 7.21
C GLU A 53 -2.44 0.51 8.04
N ILE A 54 -3.08 1.65 7.76
CA ILE A 54 -2.80 2.90 8.47
C ILE A 54 -3.43 2.84 9.85
N GLY A 55 -4.60 2.22 10.01
CA GLY A 55 -5.21 2.01 11.34
C GLY A 55 -4.36 1.12 12.26
N LEU A 56 -3.84 -0.02 11.78
CA LEU A 56 -2.93 -0.85 12.57
C LEU A 56 -1.63 -0.12 12.91
N SER A 57 -1.09 0.66 11.97
CA SER A 57 0.12 1.47 12.20
C SER A 57 -0.14 2.57 13.23
N ALA A 58 -1.23 3.32 13.09
CA ALA A 58 -1.64 4.36 14.03
C ALA A 58 -1.90 3.82 15.44
N PHE A 59 -2.58 2.67 15.54
CA PHE A 59 -2.77 1.98 16.81
C PHE A 59 -1.44 1.59 17.45
N ALA A 60 -0.50 1.02 16.66
CA ALA A 60 0.82 0.67 17.16
C ALA A 60 1.61 1.91 17.63
N PHE A 61 1.56 3.02 16.87
CA PHE A 61 2.22 4.26 17.24
C PHE A 61 1.69 4.83 18.54
N TRP A 62 0.37 4.79 18.73
CA TRP A 62 -0.28 5.24 19.95
C TRP A 62 0.03 4.33 21.15
N TYR A 63 -0.15 3.02 20.99
CA TYR A 63 -0.06 2.06 22.09
C TYR A 63 1.37 1.93 22.64
N TRP A 64 2.38 1.99 21.77
CA TRP A 64 3.79 1.90 22.17
C TRP A 64 4.51 3.24 22.23
N SER A 65 3.79 4.36 22.11
CA SER A 65 4.36 5.72 22.12
C SER A 65 5.57 5.85 21.17
N ALA A 66 5.37 5.47 19.91
CA ALA A 66 6.42 5.42 18.91
C ALA A 66 7.12 6.78 18.74
N THR A 67 8.43 6.77 18.53
CA THR A 67 9.16 7.92 17.98
C THR A 67 9.02 7.98 16.45
N PHE A 68 9.40 9.09 15.83
CA PHE A 68 9.39 9.19 14.37
C PHE A 68 10.28 8.13 13.71
N ALA A 69 11.46 7.85 14.28
CA ALA A 69 12.35 6.82 13.79
C ALA A 69 11.70 5.43 13.85
N ASP A 70 10.97 5.14 14.92
CA ASP A 70 10.22 3.88 15.06
C ASP A 70 9.17 3.71 13.94
N ALA A 71 8.46 4.80 13.59
CA ALA A 71 7.49 4.80 12.50
C ALA A 71 8.13 4.50 11.14
N LEU A 72 9.31 5.04 10.86
CA LEU A 72 10.06 4.75 9.62
C LEU A 72 10.56 3.31 9.57
N VAL A 73 11.01 2.76 10.70
CA VAL A 73 11.43 1.34 10.81
C VAL A 73 10.24 0.41 10.61
N MET A 74 9.09 0.73 11.22
CA MET A 74 7.86 -0.02 11.01
C MET A 74 7.41 0.04 9.54
N ALA A 75 7.48 1.21 8.91
CA ALA A 75 7.16 1.35 7.49
C ALA A 75 8.08 0.54 6.59
N THR A 76 9.38 0.52 6.90
CA THR A 76 10.36 -0.32 6.21
C THR A 76 10.00 -1.80 6.34
N GLY A 77 9.59 -2.23 7.53
CA GLY A 77 9.14 -3.61 7.77
C GLY A 77 7.92 -4.00 6.94
N ALA A 78 6.93 -3.10 6.85
CA ALA A 78 5.74 -3.30 6.04
C ALA A 78 6.08 -3.42 4.54
N GLY A 79 6.81 -2.45 3.99
CA GLY A 79 7.19 -2.46 2.57
C GLY A 79 8.13 -3.62 2.21
N ALA A 80 9.02 -4.03 3.11
CA ALA A 80 9.86 -5.21 2.90
C ALA A 80 9.03 -6.51 2.89
N ALA A 81 8.04 -6.64 3.78
CA ALA A 81 7.14 -7.80 3.80
C ALA A 81 6.32 -7.89 2.51
N GLU A 82 5.76 -6.76 2.05
CA GLU A 82 5.07 -6.69 0.77
C GLU A 82 5.96 -7.15 -0.39
N PHE A 83 7.17 -6.57 -0.49
CA PHE A 83 8.13 -6.93 -1.54
C PHE A 83 8.44 -8.44 -1.55
N LEU A 84 8.74 -9.02 -0.38
CA LEU A 84 9.07 -10.43 -0.25
C LEU A 84 7.91 -11.35 -0.61
N ILE A 85 6.67 -11.00 -0.23
CA ILE A 85 5.49 -11.82 -0.48
C ILE A 85 5.05 -11.78 -1.95
N LEU A 86 5.28 -10.66 -2.64
CA LEU A 86 4.96 -10.53 -4.07
C LEU A 86 6.06 -11.06 -4.99
N LEU A 87 7.28 -11.24 -4.49
CA LEU A 87 8.41 -11.74 -5.26
C LEU A 87 8.18 -13.14 -5.90
N PRO A 88 7.60 -14.14 -5.21
CA PRO A 88 7.29 -15.44 -5.83
C PRO A 88 6.35 -15.34 -7.03
N ALA A 89 5.34 -14.46 -6.98
CA ALA A 89 4.44 -14.22 -8.11
C ALA A 89 5.18 -13.59 -9.29
N ALA A 90 6.12 -12.68 -9.04
CA ALA A 90 6.98 -12.13 -10.09
C ALA A 90 7.93 -13.20 -10.68
N LEU A 91 8.46 -14.11 -9.85
CA LEU A 91 9.38 -15.18 -10.26
C LEU A 91 8.68 -16.31 -11.04
N SER A 92 7.43 -16.66 -10.69
CA SER A 92 6.71 -17.78 -11.30
C SER A 92 6.44 -17.56 -12.80
N THR A 93 6.26 -16.31 -13.24
CA THR A 93 6.12 -15.93 -14.65
C THR A 93 7.31 -16.36 -15.54
N LYS A 94 8.49 -16.63 -14.96
CA LYS A 94 9.67 -17.12 -15.69
C LYS A 94 9.77 -18.65 -15.78
N LEU A 95 9.16 -19.36 -14.84
CA LEU A 95 9.31 -20.82 -14.72
C LEU A 95 8.34 -21.58 -15.66
N ASP A 96 7.24 -20.94 -16.05
CA ASP A 96 6.25 -21.51 -16.95
C ASP A 96 6.69 -21.40 -18.43
N LYS A 97 7.78 -22.11 -18.78
CA LYS A 97 8.29 -22.24 -20.16
C LYS A 97 7.34 -22.98 -21.11
N LYS A 98 6.21 -23.52 -20.62
CA LYS A 98 5.29 -24.38 -21.38
C LYS A 98 4.15 -23.65 -22.08
N LYS A 99 3.90 -22.38 -21.77
CA LYS A 99 3.03 -21.53 -22.58
C LYS A 99 3.93 -20.61 -23.40
N THR A 100 3.70 -20.55 -24.71
CA THR A 100 4.20 -19.51 -25.61
C THR A 100 3.66 -18.18 -25.13
N ALA A 101 4.27 -17.68 -24.05
CA ALA A 101 3.98 -16.39 -23.48
C ALA A 101 4.25 -15.38 -24.59
N LYS A 102 3.20 -14.67 -25.02
CA LYS A 102 3.33 -13.58 -25.99
C LYS A 102 4.46 -12.66 -25.51
N ALA A 103 5.13 -11.92 -26.38
CA ALA A 103 6.16 -10.96 -25.96
C ALA A 103 5.63 -9.97 -24.87
N THR A 104 4.31 -9.81 -24.81
CA THR A 104 3.50 -9.11 -23.79
C THR A 104 3.28 -9.89 -22.48
N GLU A 105 3.96 -10.99 -22.19
CA GLU A 105 3.78 -11.80 -20.97
C GLU A 105 5.13 -12.06 -20.24
N ARG A 106 6.25 -11.50 -20.74
CA ARG A 106 7.51 -11.56 -20.00
C ARG A 106 7.49 -10.55 -18.86
N ALA A 107 7.76 -11.01 -17.63
CA ALA A 107 7.97 -10.14 -16.48
C ALA A 107 9.03 -9.07 -16.81
N ASN A 108 8.58 -7.82 -16.90
CA ASN A 108 9.44 -6.66 -16.99
C ASN A 108 9.97 -6.35 -15.58
N TRP A 109 11.16 -6.89 -15.25
CA TRP A 109 11.79 -6.68 -13.94
C TRP A 109 12.03 -5.21 -13.63
N THR A 110 12.29 -4.38 -14.64
CA THR A 110 12.40 -2.94 -14.44
C THR A 110 11.06 -2.36 -13.98
N ALA A 111 9.96 -2.69 -14.67
CA ALA A 111 8.62 -2.26 -14.26
C ALA A 111 8.26 -2.73 -12.84
N PHE A 112 8.51 -3.99 -12.52
CA PHE A 112 8.29 -4.55 -11.18
C PHE A 112 9.12 -3.79 -10.12
N LEU A 113 10.43 -3.63 -10.32
CA LEU A 113 11.29 -2.96 -9.35
C LEU A 113 10.95 -1.47 -9.21
N THR A 114 10.60 -0.78 -10.30
CA THR A 114 10.16 0.62 -10.26
C THR A 114 8.87 0.75 -9.45
N GLU A 115 7.88 -0.08 -9.74
CA GLU A 115 6.60 -0.06 -9.05
C GLU A 115 6.75 -0.41 -7.56
N ARG A 116 7.53 -1.45 -7.24
CA ARG A 116 7.85 -1.80 -5.85
C ARG A 116 8.60 -0.71 -5.09
N THR A 117 9.47 0.04 -5.77
CA THR A 117 10.19 1.17 -5.16
C THR A 117 9.24 2.32 -4.81
N VAL A 118 8.29 2.62 -5.71
CA VAL A 118 7.27 3.65 -5.47
C VAL A 118 6.31 3.22 -4.35
N ALA A 119 5.86 1.96 -4.36
CA ALA A 119 5.05 1.40 -3.28
C ALA A 119 5.78 1.49 -1.92
N PHE A 120 7.07 1.15 -1.88
CA PHE A 120 7.89 1.27 -0.68
C PHE A 120 8.00 2.73 -0.18
N ALA A 121 8.16 3.70 -1.09
CA ALA A 121 8.17 5.12 -0.73
C ALA A 121 6.80 5.56 -0.16
N SER A 122 5.70 5.11 -0.75
CA SER A 122 4.33 5.31 -0.24
C SER A 122 4.15 4.72 1.17
N HIS A 123 4.67 3.50 1.42
CA HIS A 123 4.66 2.91 2.76
C HIS A 123 5.31 3.82 3.81
N ILE A 124 6.48 4.38 3.48
CA ILE A 124 7.22 5.30 4.35
C ILE A 124 6.44 6.60 4.56
N ALA A 125 6.01 7.25 3.48
CA ALA A 125 5.38 8.57 3.54
C ALA A 125 4.02 8.53 4.27
N ALA A 126 3.17 7.55 3.95
CA ALA A 126 1.87 7.41 4.61
C ALA A 126 2.02 7.13 6.12
N ARG A 127 2.99 6.31 6.54
CA ARG A 127 3.22 6.00 7.97
C ARG A 127 3.91 7.13 8.71
N ALA A 128 4.77 7.91 8.05
CA ALA A 128 5.31 9.14 8.59
C ALA A 128 4.21 10.18 8.86
N LEU A 129 3.25 10.35 7.93
CA LEU A 129 2.07 11.19 8.15
C LEU A 129 1.18 10.66 9.28
N ALA A 130 0.95 9.35 9.33
CA ALA A 130 0.17 8.74 10.40
C ALA A 130 0.82 8.97 11.77
N TRP A 131 2.14 8.87 11.86
CA TRP A 131 2.87 9.19 13.08
C TRP A 131 2.71 10.67 13.46
N LEU A 132 2.82 11.59 12.50
CA LEU A 132 2.58 13.02 12.74
C LEU A 132 1.19 13.30 13.29
N GLY A 133 0.21 12.48 12.95
CA GLY A 133 -1.16 12.60 13.48
C GLY A 133 -1.36 12.02 14.86
N ILE A 134 -0.55 11.04 15.27
CA ILE A 134 -0.68 10.32 16.55
C ILE A 134 0.28 10.85 17.61
N GLY A 135 1.55 10.98 17.28
CA GLY A 135 2.62 11.38 18.20
C GLY A 135 3.32 12.69 17.84
N GLY A 136 3.02 13.28 16.68
CA GLY A 136 3.59 14.55 16.23
C GLY A 136 2.65 15.76 16.39
N THR A 137 2.96 16.85 15.70
CA THR A 137 2.24 18.14 15.81
C THR A 137 1.02 18.25 14.89
N GLY A 138 0.92 17.38 13.88
CA GLY A 138 -0.09 17.49 12.82
C GLY A 138 -1.50 17.00 13.17
N GLY A 139 -1.65 16.24 14.26
CA GLY A 139 -2.94 15.81 14.82
C GLY A 139 -3.90 15.14 13.83
N ALA A 140 -5.20 15.36 14.02
CA ALA A 140 -6.25 14.73 13.21
C ALA A 140 -6.15 15.05 11.71
N ALA A 141 -5.61 16.23 11.35
CA ALA A 141 -5.41 16.60 9.95
C ALA A 141 -4.33 15.74 9.28
N ALA A 142 -3.18 15.51 9.93
CA ALA A 142 -2.13 14.63 9.39
C ALA A 142 -2.65 13.19 9.24
N LEU A 143 -3.39 12.72 10.25
CA LEU A 143 -3.95 11.38 10.25
C LEU A 143 -4.96 11.22 9.12
N GLY A 144 -5.88 12.19 8.97
CA GLY A 144 -6.85 12.21 7.87
C GLY A 144 -6.18 12.20 6.49
N SER A 145 -5.09 12.97 6.32
CA SER A 145 -4.28 12.95 5.10
C SER A 145 -3.63 11.59 4.85
N ALA A 146 -3.02 10.97 5.87
CA ALA A 146 -2.43 9.64 5.76
C ALA A 146 -3.46 8.61 5.28
N PHE A 147 -4.65 8.61 5.91
CA PHE A 147 -5.71 7.68 5.56
C PHE A 147 -6.25 7.95 4.14
N GLY A 148 -6.52 9.20 3.79
CA GLY A 148 -7.12 9.58 2.52
C GLY A 148 -6.20 9.32 1.32
N LEU A 149 -4.92 9.70 1.42
CA LEU A 149 -3.95 9.51 0.34
C LEU A 149 -3.65 8.03 0.14
N PHE A 150 -3.44 7.28 1.23
CA PHE A 150 -3.25 5.83 1.16
C PHE A 150 -4.48 5.11 0.59
N ALA A 151 -5.69 5.50 1.00
CA ALA A 151 -6.93 4.94 0.45
C ALA A 151 -7.04 5.20 -1.06
N THR A 152 -6.54 6.35 -1.53
CA THR A 152 -6.58 6.69 -2.97
C THR A 152 -5.59 5.82 -3.77
N THR A 153 -4.38 5.58 -3.24
CA THR A 153 -3.40 4.65 -3.82
C THR A 153 -3.97 3.24 -3.94
N GLU A 154 -4.58 2.74 -2.87
CA GLU A 154 -5.16 1.40 -2.84
C GLU A 154 -6.40 1.29 -3.75
N ALA A 155 -7.23 2.34 -3.81
CA ALA A 155 -8.39 2.37 -4.69
C ALA A 155 -7.98 2.33 -6.17
N ILE A 156 -6.95 3.07 -6.58
CA ILE A 156 -6.53 3.04 -7.99
C ILE A 156 -5.93 1.68 -8.37
N GLN A 157 -5.22 1.03 -7.45
CA GLN A 157 -4.68 -0.31 -7.65
C GLN A 157 -5.79 -1.34 -7.76
N ALA A 158 -6.77 -1.32 -6.84
CA ALA A 158 -7.95 -2.18 -6.90
C ALA A 158 -8.76 -1.96 -8.17
N TYR A 159 -8.93 -0.69 -8.60
CA TYR A 159 -9.61 -0.37 -9.85
C TYR A 159 -8.87 -0.92 -11.06
N GLY A 160 -7.54 -0.78 -11.10
CA GLY A 160 -6.71 -1.33 -12.17
C GLY A 160 -6.79 -2.85 -12.25
N GLN A 161 -6.85 -3.54 -11.11
CA GLN A 161 -7.08 -4.98 -11.04
C GLN A 161 -8.46 -5.37 -11.56
N ALA A 162 -9.53 -4.69 -11.11
CA ALA A 162 -10.90 -4.94 -11.56
C ALA A 162 -11.09 -4.68 -13.06
N LYS A 163 -10.33 -3.74 -13.63
CA LYS A 163 -10.34 -3.43 -15.07
C LYS A 163 -9.31 -4.20 -15.88
N GLU A 164 -8.61 -5.16 -15.27
CA GLU A 164 -7.58 -5.98 -15.91
C GLU A 164 -6.57 -5.13 -16.70
N TRP A 165 -6.09 -4.04 -16.09
CA TRP A 165 -5.13 -3.17 -16.72
C TRP A 165 -3.92 -3.95 -17.22
N ASP A 166 -3.54 -3.73 -18.48
CA ASP A 166 -2.31 -4.27 -19.04
C ASP A 166 -1.11 -3.53 -18.41
N TRP A 167 -0.58 -4.09 -17.32
CA TRP A 167 0.58 -3.56 -16.61
C TRP A 167 1.88 -3.64 -17.41
N LEU A 168 1.90 -4.38 -18.52
CA LEU A 168 3.02 -4.45 -19.44
C LEU A 168 2.91 -3.40 -20.56
N ASN A 169 1.75 -2.74 -20.69
CA ASN A 169 1.61 -1.53 -21.48
C ASN A 169 2.30 -0.35 -20.79
N ASN A 170 3.32 0.21 -21.43
CA ASN A 170 4.09 1.35 -20.90
C ASN A 170 3.21 2.55 -20.54
N ARG A 171 2.17 2.86 -21.33
CA ARG A 171 1.31 4.02 -21.06
C ARG A 171 0.51 3.79 -19.77
N THR A 172 -0.09 2.61 -19.62
CA THR A 172 -0.84 2.24 -18.41
C THR A 172 0.06 2.25 -17.18
N LEU A 173 1.22 1.59 -17.26
CA LEU A 173 2.20 1.54 -16.19
C LEU A 173 2.67 2.95 -15.77
N TRP A 174 3.14 3.76 -16.73
CA TRP A 174 3.61 5.10 -16.40
C TRP A 174 2.52 6.01 -15.88
N THR A 175 1.28 5.89 -16.38
CA THR A 175 0.16 6.67 -15.84
C THR A 175 -0.09 6.33 -14.37
N PHE A 176 -0.07 5.04 -14.02
CA PHE A 176 -0.19 4.59 -12.63
C PHE A 176 0.99 5.04 -11.77
N LEU A 177 2.23 4.91 -12.26
CA LEU A 177 3.42 5.33 -11.54
C LEU A 177 3.46 6.85 -11.32
N PHE A 178 3.11 7.65 -12.32
CA PHE A 178 3.01 9.10 -12.16
C PHE A 178 1.97 9.50 -11.12
N PHE A 179 0.83 8.82 -11.12
CA PHE A 179 -0.20 9.02 -10.10
C PHE A 179 0.33 8.70 -8.69
N GLN A 180 0.96 7.54 -8.49
CA GLN A 180 1.53 7.17 -7.19
C GLN A 180 2.65 8.12 -6.76
N ILE A 181 3.58 8.48 -7.65
CA ILE A 181 4.64 9.44 -7.36
C ILE A 181 4.06 10.78 -6.96
N ALA A 182 3.01 11.26 -7.64
CA ALA A 182 2.34 12.51 -7.27
C ALA A 182 1.74 12.43 -5.86
N LEU A 183 1.11 11.30 -5.49
CA LEU A 183 0.62 11.10 -4.12
C LEU A 183 1.77 11.10 -3.10
N VAL A 184 2.86 10.38 -3.36
CA VAL A 184 4.04 10.37 -2.47
C VAL A 184 4.62 11.79 -2.31
N LEU A 185 4.70 12.58 -3.38
CA LEU A 185 5.16 13.97 -3.30
C LEU A 185 4.22 14.85 -2.47
N VAL A 186 2.90 14.66 -2.60
CA VAL A 186 1.91 15.33 -1.75
C VAL A 186 2.10 14.91 -0.30
N GLU A 187 2.26 13.61 -0.02
CA GLU A 187 2.49 13.11 1.33
C GLU A 187 3.75 13.73 1.96
N VAL A 188 4.86 13.77 1.22
CA VAL A 188 6.11 14.42 1.67
C VAL A 188 5.92 15.91 1.92
N ALA A 189 5.20 16.63 1.05
CA ALA A 189 4.90 18.04 1.26
C ALA A 189 4.06 18.26 2.53
N LEU A 190 3.08 17.39 2.78
CA LEU A 190 2.27 17.41 3.99
C LEU A 190 3.09 17.04 5.22
N ILE A 191 4.05 16.11 5.14
CA ILE A 191 4.96 15.84 6.26
C ILE A 191 5.69 17.13 6.63
N VAL A 192 6.25 17.87 5.67
CA VAL A 192 6.99 19.11 5.93
C VAL A 192 6.11 20.18 6.57
N VAL A 193 4.88 20.37 6.09
CA VAL A 193 4.02 21.43 6.60
C VAL A 193 3.42 21.07 7.97
N TRP A 194 3.17 19.77 8.24
CA TRP A 194 2.56 19.29 9.48
C TRP A 194 3.62 18.97 10.54
N TRP A 195 4.91 19.06 10.21
CA TRP A 195 6.04 18.97 11.14
C TRP A 195 6.30 20.27 11.91
N ARG A 196 5.75 21.39 11.42
CA ARG A 196 5.86 22.70 12.06
C ARG A 196 4.88 22.83 13.22
#